data_AF-A0A2V7X2C5-F1
#
_entry.id   AF-A0A2V7X2C5-F1
#
_cell.length_a   1.000
_cell.length_b   1.000
_cell.length_c   1.000
_cell.angle_alpha   90.00
_cell.angle_beta   90.00
_cell.angle_gamma   90.00
#
_symmetry.space_group_name_H-M   'P 1'
#
loop_
_entity.id
_entity.type
_entity.pdbx_description
1 polymer ?
#
loop_
_entity_poly.entity_id
_entity_poly.type
_entity_poly.pdbx_seq_one_letter_code
_entity_poly.pdbx_strand_id
1 'polypeptide(L)'
;MPSPSRQLVKPPALRPGDTIGIVAPASNVKQADLVAGCAALRQAGYKTFYLDSILDRDLYFAGTAARRLRELEEMFEREEVRAILCARGGYGANYLLRDLDWKKIANHPKIFIGYSDITCLLTQLVDSGLVTFHGPMSAKDW
;
A
#
# COMPACT_ATOMS: atom_id res chain seq x y z
N MET A 1 9.88 24.61 16.54
CA MET A 1 11.04 24.67 15.62
C MET A 1 10.61 24.00 14.32
N PRO A 2 10.61 24.68 13.17
CA PRO A 2 10.47 23.97 11.90
C PRO A 2 11.66 23.02 11.76
N SER A 3 11.37 21.72 11.62
CA SER A 3 12.38 20.71 11.30
C SER A 3 13.19 21.18 10.09
N PRO A 4 14.51 20.93 10.01
CA PRO A 4 15.25 21.11 8.76
C PRO A 4 14.47 20.42 7.64
N SER A 5 14.39 21.06 6.47
CA SER A 5 13.64 20.57 5.31
C SER A 5 14.09 19.14 5.01
N ARG A 6 13.30 18.16 5.45
CA ARG A 6 13.60 16.74 5.28
C ARG A 6 13.57 16.46 3.78
N GLN A 7 14.69 15.98 3.22
CA GLN A 7 14.78 15.69 1.80
C GLN A 7 13.80 14.56 1.45
N LEU A 8 12.81 14.87 0.62
CA LEU A 8 11.86 13.88 0.14
C LEU A 8 12.48 13.04 -0.98
N VAL A 9 12.36 11.72 -0.86
CA VAL A 9 12.72 10.74 -1.88
C VAL A 9 11.52 10.53 -2.79
N LYS A 10 11.67 10.91 -4.06
CA LYS A 10 10.69 10.61 -5.10
C LYS A 10 10.94 9.19 -5.63
N PRO A 11 9.98 8.26 -5.55
CA PRO A 11 10.18 6.91 -6.06
C PRO A 11 10.27 6.89 -7.59
N PRO A 12 10.94 5.89 -8.19
CA PRO A 12 10.99 5.73 -9.64
C PRO A 12 9.60 5.62 -10.26
N ALA A 13 9.41 6.19 -11.45
CA ALA A 13 8.16 6.04 -12.19
C ALA A 13 7.95 4.60 -12.67
N LEU A 14 6.69 4.16 -12.69
CA LEU A 14 6.31 2.86 -13.25
C LEU A 14 6.58 2.80 -14.76
N ARG A 15 6.90 1.60 -15.23
CA ARG A 15 7.02 1.23 -16.64
C ARG A 15 6.03 0.12 -16.99
N PRO A 16 5.60 0.01 -18.26
CA PRO A 16 4.84 -1.15 -18.70
C PRO A 16 5.56 -2.47 -18.34
N GLY A 17 4.81 -3.43 -17.82
CA GLY A 17 5.30 -4.72 -17.35
C GLY A 17 5.76 -4.75 -15.89
N ASP A 18 5.88 -3.60 -15.21
CA ASP A 18 6.22 -3.53 -13.78
C ASP A 18 5.12 -4.18 -12.92
N THR A 19 5.54 -4.73 -11.77
CA THR A 19 4.62 -5.34 -10.80
C THR A 19 4.11 -4.32 -9.80
N ILE A 20 2.79 -4.26 -9.65
CA ILE A 20 2.10 -3.51 -8.60
C ILE A 20 1.67 -4.51 -7.51
N GLY A 21 2.25 -4.35 -6.32
CA GLY A 21 1.85 -5.07 -5.11
C GLY A 21 0.56 -4.49 -4.55
N ILE A 22 -0.39 -5.35 -4.19
CA ILE A 22 -1.67 -4.94 -3.61
C ILE A 22 -1.69 -5.32 -2.13
N VAL A 23 -2.08 -4.37 -1.27
CA VAL A 23 -2.16 -4.55 0.20
C VAL A 23 -3.51 -4.09 0.73
N ALA A 24 -4.00 -4.70 1.81
CA ALA A 24 -5.22 -4.28 2.50
C ALA A 24 -4.91 -3.88 3.95
N PRO A 25 -4.37 -2.67 4.19
CA PRO A 25 -3.92 -2.27 5.53
C PRO A 25 -5.08 -1.84 6.45
N ALA A 26 -6.30 -1.73 5.94
CA ALA A 26 -7.47 -1.21 6.65
C ALA A 26 -8.59 -2.27 6.75
N SER A 27 -9.81 -1.95 6.34
CA SER A 27 -10.97 -2.85 6.46
C SER A 27 -11.04 -3.89 5.32
N ASN A 28 -11.81 -4.95 5.54
CA ASN A 28 -11.89 -6.13 4.67
C ASN A 28 -12.27 -5.83 3.20
N VAL A 29 -11.78 -6.67 2.29
CA VAL A 29 -11.91 -6.51 0.84
C VAL A 29 -12.95 -7.51 0.30
N LYS A 30 -13.76 -7.08 -0.68
CA LYS A 30 -14.58 -8.00 -1.47
C LYS A 30 -13.73 -8.60 -2.58
N GLN A 31 -13.72 -9.92 -2.70
CA GLN A 31 -12.90 -10.61 -3.68
C GLN A 31 -13.23 -10.19 -5.12
N ALA A 32 -14.51 -10.02 -5.46
CA ALA A 32 -14.92 -9.58 -6.80
C ALA A 32 -14.29 -8.22 -7.17
N ASP A 33 -14.38 -7.23 -6.27
CA ASP A 33 -13.81 -5.90 -6.48
C ASP A 33 -12.28 -5.96 -6.63
N LEU A 34 -11.59 -6.75 -5.80
CA LEU A 34 -10.13 -6.95 -5.90
C LEU A 34 -9.72 -7.57 -7.24
N VAL A 35 -10.46 -8.59 -7.68
CA VAL A 35 -10.21 -9.28 -8.95
C VAL A 35 -10.43 -8.34 -10.13
N ALA A 36 -11.50 -7.53 -10.09
CA ALA A 36 -11.81 -6.55 -11.12
C ALA A 36 -10.70 -5.51 -11.27
N GLY A 37 -10.26 -4.87 -10.18
CA GLY A 37 -9.17 -3.90 -10.26
C GLY A 37 -7.83 -4.52 -10.61
N CYS A 38 -7.54 -5.75 -10.16
CA CYS A 38 -6.36 -6.48 -10.62
C CYS A 38 -6.40 -6.74 -12.13
N ALA A 39 -7.56 -7.11 -12.68
CA ALA A 39 -7.71 -7.33 -14.12
C ALA A 39 -7.52 -6.03 -14.91
N ALA A 40 -8.07 -4.92 -14.44
CA ALA A 40 -7.91 -3.62 -15.09
C ALA A 40 -6.45 -3.13 -15.08
N LEU A 41 -5.71 -3.31 -13.99
CA LEU A 41 -4.28 -3.01 -13.93
C LEU A 41 -3.48 -3.86 -14.93
N ARG A 42 -3.85 -5.13 -15.10
CA ARG A 42 -3.24 -6.01 -16.10
C ARG A 42 -3.55 -5.58 -17.53
N GLN A 43 -4.79 -5.18 -17.80
CA GLN A 43 -5.17 -4.60 -19.09
C GLN A 43 -4.42 -3.31 -19.39
N ALA A 44 -4.12 -2.51 -18.37
CA ALA A 44 -3.29 -1.31 -18.47
C ALA A 44 -1.78 -1.61 -18.67
N GLY A 45 -1.39 -2.89 -18.76
CA GLY A 45 -0.03 -3.31 -19.07
C GLY A 45 0.85 -3.58 -17.86
N TYR A 46 0.31 -3.66 -16.65
CA TYR A 46 1.06 -3.97 -15.43
C TYR A 46 0.89 -5.44 -15.00
N LYS A 47 1.74 -5.90 -14.09
CA LYS A 47 1.50 -7.14 -13.34
C LYS A 47 0.91 -6.79 -11.98
N THR A 48 0.14 -7.69 -11.40
CA THR A 48 -0.37 -7.54 -10.03
C THR A 48 0.05 -8.70 -9.16
N PHE A 49 0.42 -8.40 -7.92
CA PHE A 49 0.83 -9.37 -6.92
C PHE A 49 0.16 -9.06 -5.58
N TYR A 50 -0.37 -10.08 -4.91
CA TYR A 50 -0.83 -10.01 -3.53
C TYR A 50 -0.74 -11.40 -2.91
N LEU A 51 -0.75 -11.46 -1.58
CA LEU A 51 -0.82 -12.71 -0.84
C LEU A 51 -2.29 -13.09 -0.64
N ASP A 52 -2.62 -14.37 -0.80
CA ASP A 52 -4.02 -14.86 -0.73
C ASP A 52 -4.73 -14.48 0.56
N SER A 53 -3.97 -14.33 1.65
CA SER A 53 -4.50 -13.90 2.94
C SER A 53 -5.14 -12.51 2.90
N ILE A 54 -5.02 -11.73 1.80
CA ILE A 54 -5.61 -10.37 1.63
C ILE A 54 -7.12 -10.36 1.82
N LEU A 55 -7.76 -11.52 1.68
CA LEU A 55 -9.19 -11.73 1.87
C LEU A 55 -9.55 -12.13 3.31
N ASP A 56 -8.57 -12.34 4.19
CA ASP A 56 -8.78 -12.63 5.61
C ASP A 56 -9.61 -11.53 6.26
N ARG A 57 -10.37 -11.92 7.28
CA ARG A 57 -11.26 -11.03 8.02
C ARG A 57 -11.05 -11.18 9.49
N ASP A 58 -10.95 -10.04 10.16
CA ASP A 58 -11.02 -9.92 11.61
C ASP A 58 -12.04 -8.83 11.91
N LEU A 59 -13.29 -9.24 12.11
CA LEU A 59 -14.45 -8.36 12.15
C LEU A 59 -14.49 -7.45 10.89
N TYR A 60 -14.30 -6.15 11.10
CA TYR A 60 -14.28 -5.15 10.03
C TYR A 60 -12.92 -5.09 9.31
N PHE A 61 -11.82 -5.57 9.90
CA PHE A 61 -10.46 -5.47 9.37
C PHE A 61 -10.15 -6.54 8.30
N ALA A 62 -9.22 -6.23 7.39
CA ALA A 62 -8.65 -7.18 6.43
C ALA A 62 -7.63 -8.12 7.11
N GLY A 63 -8.11 -8.86 8.11
CA GLY A 63 -7.31 -9.71 8.99
C GLY A 63 -6.64 -8.95 10.14
N THR A 64 -5.86 -9.70 10.94
CA THR A 64 -5.22 -9.18 12.15
C THR A 64 -4.24 -8.04 11.83
N ALA A 65 -3.98 -7.17 12.82
CA ALA A 65 -3.00 -6.09 12.66
C ALA A 65 -1.61 -6.63 12.29
N ALA A 66 -1.14 -7.69 12.95
CA ALA A 66 0.15 -8.32 12.68
C ALA A 66 0.28 -8.83 11.23
N ARG A 67 -0.79 -9.42 10.69
CA ARG A 67 -0.83 -9.88 9.31
C ARG A 67 -0.81 -8.71 8.33
N ARG A 68 -1.64 -7.69 8.53
CA ARG A 68 -1.67 -6.48 7.68
C ARG A 68 -0.33 -5.73 7.68
N LEU A 69 0.29 -5.63 8.86
CA LEU A 69 1.62 -5.07 9.06
C LEU A 69 2.68 -5.82 8.25
N ARG A 70 2.77 -7.15 8.46
CA ARG A 70 3.75 -8.01 7.78
C ARG A 70 3.65 -7.89 6.26
N GLU A 71 2.44 -7.92 5.71
CA GLU A 71 2.28 -7.83 4.26
C GLU A 71 2.62 -6.46 3.69
N LEU A 72 2.33 -5.39 4.43
CA LEU A 72 2.74 -4.05 4.04
C LEU A 72 4.27 -3.96 3.94
N GLU A 73 4.98 -4.43 4.97
CA GLU A 73 6.45 -4.50 4.97
C GLU A 73 6.99 -5.39 3.86
N GLU A 74 6.41 -6.58 3.66
CA GLU A 74 6.84 -7.52 2.63
C GLU A 74 6.75 -6.90 1.22
N MET A 75 5.71 -6.12 0.94
CA MET A 75 5.58 -5.44 -0.36
C MET A 75 6.62 -4.32 -0.55
N PHE A 76 7.10 -3.72 0.54
CA PHE A 76 8.27 -2.83 0.47
C PHE A 76 9.55 -3.63 0.21
N GLU A 77 9.77 -4.76 0.87
CA GLU A 77 11.01 -5.55 0.74
C GLU A 77 11.15 -6.26 -0.61
N ARG A 78 10.04 -6.67 -1.24
CA ARG A 78 10.04 -7.35 -2.56
C ARG A 78 10.61 -6.48 -3.68
N GLU A 79 11.75 -6.88 -4.25
CA GLU A 79 12.43 -6.13 -5.31
C GLU A 79 11.65 -6.07 -6.63
N GLU A 80 10.86 -7.11 -6.91
CA GLU A 80 10.01 -7.21 -8.09
C GLU A 80 8.81 -6.25 -8.05
N VAL A 81 8.42 -5.80 -6.85
CA VAL A 81 7.31 -4.85 -6.64
C VAL A 81 7.82 -3.43 -6.80
N ARG A 82 7.28 -2.71 -7.80
CA ARG A 82 7.68 -1.34 -8.17
C ARG A 82 6.73 -0.27 -7.64
N ALA A 83 5.48 -0.66 -7.34
CA ALA A 83 4.50 0.17 -6.66
C ALA A 83 3.65 -0.66 -5.71
N ILE A 84 3.17 -0.04 -4.64
CA ILE A 84 2.22 -0.59 -3.68
C ILE A 84 0.93 0.20 -3.81
N LEU A 85 -0.16 -0.50 -4.10
CA LEU A 85 -1.50 0.05 -4.25
C LEU A 85 -2.40 -0.54 -3.16
N CYS A 86 -3.01 0.32 -2.36
CA CYS A 86 -3.96 -0.15 -1.35
C CYS A 86 -5.23 -0.68 -2.03
N ALA A 87 -5.74 -1.81 -1.54
CA ALA A 87 -6.96 -2.41 -2.04
C ALA A 87 -8.18 -1.54 -1.71
N ARG A 88 -8.24 -1.01 -0.49
CA ARG A 88 -9.24 -0.03 -0.06
C ARG A 88 -8.86 0.66 1.25
N GLY A 89 -9.58 1.73 1.59
CA GLY A 89 -9.45 2.52 2.82
C GLY A 89 -10.35 1.99 3.94
N GLY A 90 -11.19 2.85 4.52
CA GLY A 90 -12.14 2.47 5.59
C GLY A 90 -11.69 2.85 6.99
N TYR A 91 -11.23 1.86 7.74
CA TYR A 91 -10.75 2.03 9.11
C TYR A 91 -9.74 0.94 9.46
N GLY A 92 -8.68 1.33 10.16
CA GLY A 92 -7.73 0.44 10.81
C GLY A 92 -6.28 0.55 10.34
N ALA A 93 -5.98 1.37 9.32
CA ALA A 93 -4.61 1.60 8.87
C ALA A 93 -3.75 2.29 9.95
N ASN A 94 -4.38 3.16 10.76
CA ASN A 94 -3.74 3.87 11.86
C ASN A 94 -3.16 2.94 12.94
N TYR A 95 -3.74 1.75 13.12
CA TYR A 95 -3.24 0.77 14.09
C TYR A 95 -1.89 0.16 13.72
N LEU A 96 -1.45 0.31 12.46
CA LEU A 96 -0.18 -0.25 12.00
C LEU A 96 1.01 0.69 12.27
N LEU A 97 0.75 2.00 12.45
CA LEU A 97 1.79 3.04 12.47
C LEU A 97 2.84 2.84 13.56
N ARG A 98 2.44 2.34 14.72
CA ARG A 98 3.33 2.15 15.87
C ARG A 98 4.35 1.02 15.63
N ASP A 99 3.94 -0.02 14.91
CA ASP A 99 4.69 -1.27 14.81
C ASP A 99 5.38 -1.43 13.44
N LEU A 100 5.14 -0.51 12.50
CA LEU A 100 5.85 -0.46 11.21
C LEU A 100 7.35 -0.29 11.39
N ASP A 101 8.12 -1.19 10.76
CA ASP A 101 9.55 -1.03 10.62
C ASP A 101 9.89 0.02 9.55
N TRP A 102 10.03 1.26 10.01
CA TRP A 102 10.39 2.40 9.16
C TRP A 102 11.75 2.26 8.49
N LYS A 103 12.67 1.43 9.01
CA LYS A 103 13.97 1.19 8.35
C LYS A 103 13.80 0.36 7.10
N LYS A 104 12.94 -0.66 7.11
CA LYS A 104 12.60 -1.43 5.90
C LYS A 104 12.06 -0.51 4.82
N ILE A 105 11.12 0.35 5.18
CA ILE A 105 10.52 1.27 4.20
C ILE A 105 11.54 2.26 3.64
N ALA A 106 12.38 2.85 4.51
CA ALA A 106 13.42 3.79 4.10
C ALA A 106 14.47 3.16 3.16
N ASN A 107 14.79 1.87 3.35
CA ASN A 107 15.73 1.14 2.51
C ASN A 107 15.14 0.69 1.17
N HIS A 108 13.80 0.67 1.04
CA HIS A 108 13.10 0.20 -0.16
C HIS A 108 12.09 1.22 -0.69
N PRO A 109 12.50 2.46 -1.03
CA PRO A 109 11.58 3.50 -1.47
C PRO A 109 10.90 3.12 -2.79
N LYS A 110 9.57 3.04 -2.77
CA LYS A 110 8.74 2.77 -3.96
C LYS A 110 7.42 3.53 -3.90
N ILE A 111 6.72 3.59 -5.02
CA ILE A 111 5.41 4.25 -5.11
C ILE A 111 4.45 3.61 -4.09
N PHE A 112 3.78 4.43 -3.28
CA PHE A 112 2.71 3.99 -2.38
C PHE A 112 1.46 4.83 -2.63
N ILE A 113 0.33 4.16 -2.91
CA ILE A 113 -0.91 4.79 -3.39
C ILE A 113 -2.11 4.33 -2.56
N GLY A 114 -2.98 5.28 -2.22
CA GLY A 114 -4.34 5.03 -1.72
C GLY A 114 -5.05 6.34 -1.35
N TYR A 115 -6.22 6.25 -0.72
CA TYR A 115 -6.93 7.42 -0.19
C TYR A 115 -7.78 7.08 1.04
N SER A 116 -8.49 8.07 1.58
CA SER A 116 -9.39 7.92 2.73
C SER A 116 -8.61 7.53 4.00
N ASP A 117 -8.95 6.43 4.67
CA ASP A 117 -8.22 5.91 5.86
C ASP A 117 -6.71 5.76 5.62
N ILE A 118 -6.31 5.48 4.37
CA ILE A 118 -4.91 5.34 3.98
C ILE A 118 -4.13 6.64 4.15
N THR A 119 -4.79 7.79 4.25
CA THR A 119 -4.14 9.09 4.51
C THR A 119 -3.22 9.05 5.71
N CYS A 120 -3.53 8.31 6.77
CA CYS A 120 -2.63 8.20 7.93
C CYS A 120 -1.28 7.56 7.58
N LEU A 121 -1.28 6.56 6.69
CA LEU A 121 -0.05 5.95 6.17
C LEU A 121 0.65 6.90 5.18
N LEU A 122 -0.10 7.55 4.28
CA LEU A 122 0.46 8.52 3.32
C LEU A 122 1.23 9.62 4.04
N THR A 123 0.62 10.25 5.04
CA THR A 123 1.25 11.34 5.79
C THR A 123 2.45 10.86 6.58
N GLN A 124 2.35 9.70 7.24
CA GLN A 124 3.48 9.17 8.02
C GLN A 124 4.67 8.74 7.14
N LEU A 125 4.41 8.25 5.93
CA LEU A 125 5.46 7.94 4.95
C LEU A 125 6.14 9.20 4.43
N VAL A 126 5.37 10.26 4.15
CA VAL A 126 5.90 11.58 3.79
C VAL A 126 6.75 12.15 4.92
N ASP A 127 6.27 12.08 6.16
CA ASP A 127 7.01 12.50 7.35
C ASP A 127 8.30 11.70 7.54
N SER A 128 8.32 10.47 7.05
CA SER A 128 9.50 9.59 7.05
C SER A 128 10.47 9.87 5.89
N GLY A 129 10.05 10.66 4.91
CA GLY A 129 10.87 11.12 3.78
C GLY A 129 10.53 10.51 2.42
N LEU A 130 9.42 9.77 2.28
CA LEU A 130 9.01 9.16 1.01
C LEU A 130 7.84 9.93 0.39
N VAL A 131 7.95 10.33 -0.87
CA VAL A 131 6.82 10.88 -1.62
C VAL A 131 5.79 9.77 -1.86
N THR A 132 4.55 10.00 -1.39
CA THR A 132 3.39 9.11 -1.62
C THR A 132 2.30 9.78 -2.45
N PHE A 133 1.34 9.00 -2.93
CA PHE A 133 0.30 9.47 -3.84
C PHE A 133 -1.09 9.22 -3.25
N HIS A 134 -1.84 10.30 -3.04
CA HIS A 134 -3.27 10.20 -2.74
C HIS A 134 -4.01 9.91 -4.05
N GLY A 135 -4.45 8.67 -4.26
CA GLY A 135 -4.90 8.17 -5.57
C GLY A 135 -5.71 6.88 -5.46
N PRO A 136 -6.09 6.25 -6.59
CA PRO A 136 -7.08 5.17 -6.63
C PRO A 136 -6.69 3.93 -5.81
N MET A 137 -7.64 3.03 -5.57
CA MET A 137 -7.52 1.81 -4.76
C MET A 137 -8.15 0.59 -5.42
N SER A 138 -7.43 -0.54 -5.40
CA SER A 138 -7.63 -1.68 -6.31
C SER A 138 -8.97 -2.41 -6.20
N ALA A 139 -9.75 -2.15 -5.16
CA ALA A 139 -11.05 -2.76 -4.91
C ALA A 139 -12.14 -1.69 -4.67
N LYS A 140 -11.95 -0.47 -5.20
CA LYS A 140 -12.91 0.63 -5.09
C LYS A 140 -13.15 1.39 -6.39
N ASP A 141 -12.13 1.59 -7.20
CA ASP A 141 -12.22 2.53 -8.34
C ASP A 141 -12.15 1.82 -9.71
N TRP A 142 -12.42 0.52 -9.73
CA TRP A 142 -12.52 -0.34 -10.91
C TRP A 142 -13.82 -1.14 -10.84
#